data_AF-A0A529I3B1-F1
#
_entry.id   AF-A0A529I3B1-F1
#
_cell.length_a   1.000
_cell.length_b   1.000
_cell.length_c   1.000
_cell.angle_alpha   90.00
_cell.angle_beta   90.00
_cell.angle_gamma   90.00
#
_symmetry.space_group_name_H-M   'P 1'
#
loop_
_entity.id
_entity.type
_entity.pdbx_description
1 polymer ?
#
loop_
_entity_poly.entity_id
_entity_poly.type
_entity_poly.pdbx_seq_one_letter_code
_entity_poly.pdbx_strand_id
1 'polypeptide(L)'
;PAHPYTRALLECDPGRLKRTTRTLPTISGEVPSLLGLKKGCIFSARCPQAYDRCLEEQPVDRPISPGQTARCHLLEENRLVSA
;
A
#
# COMPACT_ATOMS: atom_id res chain seq x y z
N PRO A 1 -8.52 -2.74 5.37
CA PRO A 1 -7.38 -3.32 4.62
C PRO A 1 -6.06 -2.97 5.29
N ALA A 2 -5.17 -3.95 5.48
CA ALA A 2 -3.93 -3.76 6.23
C ALA A 2 -2.78 -3.15 5.39
N HIS A 3 -2.77 -3.34 4.07
CA HIS A 3 -1.74 -2.76 3.22
C HIS A 3 -2.10 -1.32 2.80
N PRO A 4 -1.21 -0.30 2.97
CA PRO A 4 -1.52 1.09 2.65
C PRO A 4 -1.93 1.32 1.20
N TYR A 5 -1.24 0.67 0.25
CA TYR A 5 -1.60 0.75 -1.17
C TYR A 5 -3.02 0.21 -1.45
N THR A 6 -3.41 -0.90 -0.81
CA THR A 6 -4.76 -1.44 -0.94
C THR A 6 -5.78 -0.47 -0.35
N ARG A 7 -5.50 0.16 0.80
CA ARG A 7 -6.37 1.20 1.36
C ARG A 7 -6.60 2.35 0.36
N ALA A 8 -5.52 2.88 -0.20
CA ALA A 8 -5.58 3.96 -1.17
C ALA A 8 -6.40 3.57 -2.42
N LEU A 9 -6.27 2.34 -2.91
CA LEU A 9 -7.09 1.85 -4.04
C LEU A 9 -8.58 1.83 -3.71
N LEU A 10 -8.97 1.44 -2.50
CA LEU A 10 -10.38 1.44 -2.10
C LEU A 10 -10.92 2.85 -1.89
N GLU A 11 -10.06 3.80 -1.50
CA GLU A 11 -10.43 5.22 -1.39
C GLU A 11 -10.65 5.87 -2.77
N CYS A 12 -9.90 5.44 -3.79
CA CYS A 12 -10.08 5.86 -5.18
C CYS A 12 -11.34 5.28 -5.86
N ASP A 13 -12.02 4.32 -5.25
CA ASP A 13 -13.17 3.66 -5.83
C ASP A 13 -14.44 4.53 -5.73
N PRO A 14 -14.97 5.04 -6.86
CA PRO A 14 -16.15 5.90 -6.83
C PRO A 14 -17.39 5.20 -6.31
N GLY A 15 -17.48 3.87 -6.40
CA GLY A 15 -18.59 3.09 -5.85
C GLY A 15 -18.62 3.06 -4.31
N ARG A 16 -17.50 3.41 -3.66
CA ARG A 16 -17.37 3.46 -2.18
C ARG A 16 -17.51 4.86 -1.59
N LEU A 17 -17.60 5.89 -2.43
CA LEU A 17 -17.74 7.27 -1.96
C LEU A 17 -19.16 7.49 -1.40
N LYS A 18 -19.24 7.88 -0.12
CA LYS A 18 -20.53 8.21 0.54
C LYS A 18 -21.21 9.47 -0.04
N ARG A 19 -20.46 10.31 -0.75
CA ARG A 19 -20.97 11.52 -1.41
C ARG A 19 -20.44 11.59 -2.83
N THR A 20 -21.30 11.98 -3.76
CA THR A 20 -20.89 12.42 -5.09
C THR A 20 -19.90 13.58 -4.95
N THR A 21 -18.69 13.37 -5.44
CA THR A 21 -17.62 14.37 -5.51
C THR A 21 -17.14 14.46 -6.96
N ARG A 22 -16.83 15.67 -7.43
CA ARG A 22 -16.22 15.89 -8.76
C ARG A 22 -14.73 15.56 -8.76
N THR A 23 -14.11 15.48 -7.58
CA THR A 23 -12.70 15.18 -7.40
C THR A 23 -12.57 13.83 -6.70
N LEU A 24 -11.99 12.87 -7.41
CA LEU A 24 -11.62 11.58 -6.85
C LEU A 24 -10.25 11.70 -6.18
N PRO A 25 -10.02 11.05 -5.02
CA PRO A 25 -8.68 10.93 -4.48
C PRO A 25 -7.80 10.19 -5.49
N THR A 26 -6.56 10.62 -5.63
CA THR A 26 -5.60 10.03 -6.57
C THR A 26 -4.42 9.43 -5.81
N ILE A 27 -3.91 8.31 -6.30
CA ILE A 27 -2.67 7.72 -5.79
C ILE A 27 -1.52 8.33 -6.58
N SER A 28 -0.79 9.25 -5.94
CA SER A 28 0.41 9.86 -6.52
C SER A 28 1.50 8.83 -6.82
N GLY A 29 2.38 9.18 -7.75
CA GLY A 29 3.52 8.35 -8.16
C GLY A 29 3.28 7.56 -9.44
N GLU A 30 4.36 7.01 -9.99
CA GLU A 30 4.36 6.30 -11.27
C GLU A 30 4.27 4.79 -11.06
N VAL A 31 3.66 4.07 -12.01
CA VAL A 31 3.62 2.61 -11.98
C VAL A 31 5.06 2.10 -12.07
N PRO A 32 5.55 1.34 -11.07
CA PRO A 32 6.91 0.83 -11.11
C PRO A 32 7.07 -0.10 -12.31
N SER A 33 8.11 0.13 -13.11
CA SER A 33 8.50 -0.82 -14.16
C SER A 33 8.75 -2.21 -13.55
N LEU A 34 8.19 -3.23 -14.19
CA LEU A 34 8.38 -4.65 -13.84
C LEU A 34 9.71 -5.22 -14.37
N LEU A 35 10.44 -4.44 -15.17
CA LEU A 35 11.72 -4.83 -15.73
C LEU A 35 12.83 -4.58 -14.69
N GLY A 36 13.37 -5.67 -14.13
CA GLY A 36 14.53 -5.69 -13.24
C GLY A 36 14.21 -5.99 -11.78
N LEU A 37 15.18 -6.57 -11.06
CA LEU A 37 15.09 -6.71 -9.60
C LEU A 37 15.14 -5.32 -8.96
N LYS A 38 14.00 -4.88 -8.42
CA LYS A 38 13.97 -3.71 -7.54
C LYS A 38 14.38 -4.14 -6.14
N LYS A 39 15.36 -3.42 -5.58
CA LYS A 39 15.61 -3.44 -4.13
C LYS A 39 14.38 -2.84 -3.43
N GLY A 40 14.04 -3.37 -2.27
CA GLY A 40 12.91 -2.87 -1.51
C GLY A 40 11.52 -3.34 -1.95
N CYS A 41 10.50 -2.74 -1.34
CA CYS A 41 9.09 -2.90 -1.66
C CYS A 41 8.75 -2.28 -3.02
N ILE A 42 8.09 -3.04 -3.90
CA ILE A 42 7.65 -2.57 -5.22
C ILE A 42 6.68 -1.38 -5.17
N PHE A 43 5.96 -1.23 -4.05
CA PHE A 43 4.98 -0.16 -3.87
C PHE A 43 5.57 1.10 -3.21
N SER A 44 6.85 1.10 -2.83
CA SER A 44 7.50 2.22 -2.12
C SER A 44 7.29 3.57 -2.81
N ALA A 45 7.41 3.62 -4.15
CA ALA A 45 7.23 4.85 -4.94
C ALA A 45 5.79 5.42 -4.94
N ARG A 46 4.80 4.62 -4.55
CA ARG A 46 3.36 5.01 -4.52
C ARG A 46 2.74 4.88 -3.13
N CYS A 47 3.51 4.44 -2.14
CA CYS A 47 3.02 4.20 -0.80
C CYS A 47 3.12 5.52 -0.01
N PRO A 48 2.01 6.08 0.49
CA PRO A 48 2.05 7.31 1.27
C PRO A 48 2.75 7.14 2.63
N GLN A 49 2.99 5.91 3.04
CA GLN A 49 3.69 5.54 4.28
C GLN A 49 5.03 4.85 4.01
N ALA A 50 5.64 5.07 2.83
CA ALA A 50 6.99 4.58 2.55
C ALA A 50 8.02 5.28 3.45
N TYR A 51 9.04 4.54 3.86
CA TYR A 51 10.21 5.00 4.62
C TYR A 51 11.45 4.24 4.14
N ASP A 52 12.65 4.59 4.63
CA ASP A 52 13.93 4.12 4.09
C ASP A 52 14.01 2.60 3.91
N ARG A 53 13.56 1.81 4.90
CA ARG A 53 13.53 0.34 4.82
C ARG A 53 12.73 -0.20 3.64
N CYS A 54 11.67 0.51 3.22
CA CYS A 54 10.87 0.14 2.06
C CYS A 54 11.63 0.26 0.73
N LEU A 55 12.74 1.00 0.68
CA LEU A 55 13.57 1.15 -0.52
C LEU A 55 14.71 0.12 -0.55
N GLU A 56 15.11 -0.40 0.61
CA GLU A 56 16.26 -1.27 0.76
C GLU A 56 15.88 -2.76 0.86
N GLU A 57 14.81 -3.08 1.60
CA GLU A 57 14.44 -4.45 1.95
C GLU A 57 13.05 -4.86 1.42
N GLN A 58 12.93 -6.11 0.95
CA GLN A 58 11.64 -6.66 0.57
C GLN A 58 10.82 -7.06 1.81
N PRO A 59 9.56 -6.63 1.93
CA PRO A 59 8.72 -7.02 3.04
C PRO A 59 8.35 -8.51 2.97
N VAL A 60 8.34 -9.15 4.15
CA VAL A 60 7.94 -10.56 4.30
C VAL A 60 6.43 -10.73 4.29
N ASP A 61 5.97 -11.95 3.95
CA ASP A 61 4.57 -12.33 4.03
C ASP A 61 4.07 -12.34 5.48
N ARG A 62 2.99 -11.59 5.75
CA ARG A 62 2.31 -11.57 7.04
C ARG A 62 0.85 -11.99 6.90
N PRO A 63 0.36 -12.95 7.70
CA PRO A 63 -1.05 -13.25 7.78
C PRO A 63 -1.78 -12.11 8.51
N ILE A 64 -2.91 -11.67 7.95
CA ILE A 64 -3.76 -10.60 8.51
C ILE A 64 -5.08 -11.17 9.02
N SER A 65 -5.65 -12.10 8.27
CA SER A 65 -6.88 -12.82 8.62
C SER A 65 -6.88 -14.18 7.90
N PRO A 66 -7.78 -15.12 8.23
CA PRO A 66 -7.82 -16.44 7.57
C PRO A 66 -7.95 -16.29 6.05
N GLY A 67 -6.95 -16.80 5.31
CA GLY A 67 -6.90 -16.69 3.85
C GLY A 67 -6.44 -15.33 3.30
N GLN A 68 -6.03 -14.39 4.15
CA GLN A 68 -5.54 -13.07 3.74
C GLN A 68 -4.12 -12.83 4.25
N THR A 69 -3.20 -12.58 3.31
CA THR A 69 -1.83 -12.20 3.59
C THR A 69 -1.52 -10.81 3.03
N ALA A 70 -0.54 -10.14 3.62
CA ALA A 70 -0.02 -8.87 3.13
C ALA A 70 1.49 -8.80 3.36
N ARG A 71 2.20 -8.18 2.41
CA ARG A 71 3.64 -7.92 2.49
C ARG A 71 3.88 -6.45 2.76
N CYS A 72 4.10 -6.07 4.02
CA CYS A 72 4.37 -4.67 4.37
C CYS A 72 5.16 -4.58 5.67
N HIS A 73 6.22 -3.79 5.69
CA HIS A 73 7.08 -3.59 6.86
C HIS A 73 6.34 -2.95 8.04
N LEU A 74 5.30 -2.15 7.80
CA LEU A 74 4.46 -1.57 8.86
C LEU A 74 3.68 -2.63 9.65
N LEU A 75 3.41 -3.79 9.04
CA LEU A 75 2.75 -4.93 9.70
C LEU A 75 3.70 -5.64 10.65
N GLU A 76 4.99 -5.65 10.32
CA GLU A 76 6.01 -6.23 11.19
C GLU A 76 6.26 -5.36 12.41
N GLU A 77 6.33 -4.04 12.22
CA GLU A 77 6.55 -3.09 13.31
C GLU A 77 5.28 -2.83 14.16
N ASN A 78 4.17 -3.52 13.86
CA ASN A 78 2.85 -3.30 14.46
C ASN A 78 2.41 -1.82 14.42
N ARG A 79 2.89 -1.08 13.41
CA ARG A 79 2.63 0.36 13.18
C ARG A 79 1.40 0.62 12.32
N LEU A 80 0.52 -0.38 12.20
CA LEU A 80 -0.76 -0.18 11.56
C LEU A 80 -1.58 0.80 12.39
N VAL A 81 -1.72 2.01 11.86
CA VAL A 81 -2.71 2.95 12.34
C VAL A 81 -4.07 2.35 11.95
N SER A 82 -4.70 1.68 12.92
CA SER A 82 -6.10 1.29 12.90
C SER A 82 -6.92 2.50 12.48
N ALA A 83 -7.64 2.36 11.36
CA ALA A 83 -8.67 3.27 10.93
C ALA A 83 -9.98 2.49 10.88
#